data_AF-A0A1H8AZH7-F1
#
_entry.id   AF-A0A1H8AZH7-F1
#
_cell.length_a   1.000
_cell.length_b   1.000
_cell.length_c   1.000
_cell.angle_alpha   90.00
_cell.angle_beta   90.00
_cell.angle_gamma   90.00
#
_symmetry.space_group_name_H-M   'P 1'
#
loop_
_entity.id
_entity.type
_entity.pdbx_description
1 polymer ?
#
loop_
_entity_poly.entity_id
_entity_poly.type
_entity_poly.pdbx_seq_one_letter_code
_entity_poly.pdbx_strand_id
1 'polypeptide(L)'
;MEIRIANCPLEAKCEELKLEDEKPVLYRCPWYVQVRGVNTNTGQETDSWGCAIGWLPTLMVNTANESRKGAAATESFRNEMVKHSEKTQQVLLVAAHMANRKVQGNGLLEQSEICE
;
A
#
# COMPACT_ATOMS: atom_id res chain seq x y z
N MET A 1 -11.46 -19.60 37.47
CA MET A 1 -10.01 -19.77 37.21
C MET A 1 -9.36 -18.43 37.49
N GLU A 2 -8.42 -18.38 38.42
CA GLU A 2 -7.72 -17.13 38.76
C GLU A 2 -6.66 -16.86 37.67
N ILE A 3 -6.60 -15.62 37.16
CA ILE A 3 -5.61 -15.22 36.16
C ILE A 3 -4.56 -14.35 36.85
N ARG A 4 -3.29 -14.75 36.76
CA ARG A 4 -2.16 -13.99 37.30
C ARG A 4 -1.23 -13.52 36.19
N ILE A 5 -0.57 -12.40 36.45
CA ILE A 5 0.37 -11.79 35.49
C ILE A 5 1.69 -12.55 35.55
N ALA A 6 2.10 -13.10 34.41
CA ALA A 6 3.39 -13.75 34.25
C ALA A 6 4.43 -12.81 33.64
N ASN A 7 5.72 -13.07 33.90
CA ASN A 7 6.81 -12.42 33.21
C ASN A 7 6.92 -12.97 31.77
N CYS A 8 7.17 -12.11 30.77
CA CYS A 8 7.23 -12.49 29.34
C CYS A 8 8.66 -12.37 28.76
N PRO A 9 9.63 -13.21 29.12
CA PRO A 9 10.85 -13.32 28.31
C PRO A 9 10.52 -13.93 26.94
N LEU A 10 11.36 -13.65 25.92
CA LEU A 10 11.15 -14.09 24.53
C LEU A 10 10.96 -15.61 24.34
N GLU A 11 11.37 -16.41 25.34
CA GLU A 11 11.25 -17.87 25.36
C GLU A 11 10.05 -18.39 26.19
N ALA A 12 9.23 -17.51 26.78
CA ALA A 12 8.11 -17.89 27.63
C ALA A 12 6.82 -18.18 26.86
N LYS A 13 6.02 -19.11 27.41
CA LYS A 13 4.63 -19.36 26.98
C LYS A 13 3.76 -18.17 27.40
N CYS A 14 2.96 -17.65 26.47
CA CYS A 14 2.03 -16.55 26.76
C CYS A 14 0.89 -16.94 27.70
N GLU A 15 0.54 -18.23 27.76
CA GLU A 15 -0.38 -18.81 28.74
C GLU A 15 0.20 -20.09 29.32
N GLU A 16 0.13 -20.23 30.63
CA GLU A 16 0.61 -21.41 31.35
C GLU A 16 -0.34 -21.75 32.49
N LEU A 17 -0.79 -23.01 32.56
CA LEU A 17 -1.60 -23.50 33.67
C LEU A 17 -0.66 -24.05 34.75
N LYS A 18 -0.75 -23.50 35.97
CA LYS A 18 0.00 -24.00 37.15
C LYS A 18 -0.98 -24.41 38.23
N LEU A 19 -0.58 -25.40 39.02
CA LEU A 19 -1.28 -25.80 40.24
C LEU A 19 -0.62 -25.07 41.41
N GLU A 20 -1.37 -24.21 42.07
CA GLU A 20 -0.94 -23.49 43.27
C GLU A 20 -1.96 -23.84 44.36
N ASP A 21 -1.50 -24.41 45.48
CA ASP A 21 -2.36 -24.91 46.56
C ASP A 21 -3.50 -25.83 46.08
N GLU A 22 -3.18 -26.79 45.20
CA GLU A 22 -4.12 -27.73 44.56
C GLU A 22 -5.21 -27.06 43.69
N LYS A 23 -5.11 -25.75 43.44
CA LYS A 23 -6.03 -25.00 42.57
C LYS A 23 -5.37 -24.67 41.23
N PRO A 24 -6.11 -24.80 40.10
CA PRO A 24 -5.60 -24.40 38.79
C PRO A 24 -5.61 -22.87 38.65
N VAL A 25 -4.43 -22.29 38.50
CA VAL A 25 -4.20 -20.86 38.24
C VAL A 25 -3.62 -20.69 36.83
N LEU A 26 -4.20 -19.77 36.05
CA LEU A 26 -3.72 -19.44 34.72
C LEU A 26 -2.78 -18.26 34.78
N TYR A 27 -1.52 -18.48 34.43
CA TYR A 27 -0.52 -17.44 34.30
C TYR A 27 -0.55 -16.91 32.87
N ARG A 28 -0.97 -15.65 32.73
CA ARG A 28 -1.06 -14.97 31.44
C ARG A 28 -0.08 -13.81 31.41
N CYS A 29 0.71 -13.80 30.36
CA CYS A 29 1.73 -12.80 30.12
C CYS A 29 1.12 -11.58 29.36
N PRO A 30 1.56 -10.33 29.59
CA PRO A 30 1.07 -9.15 28.86
C PRO A 30 1.07 -9.21 27.33
N TRP A 31 1.86 -10.09 26.71
CA TRP A 31 1.82 -10.31 25.25
C TRP A 31 0.62 -11.11 24.79
N TYR A 32 -0.19 -11.66 25.69
CA TYR A 32 -1.45 -12.27 25.32
C TYR A 32 -2.48 -11.19 25.03
N VAL A 33 -2.71 -10.95 23.74
CA VAL A 33 -3.52 -9.86 23.23
C VAL A 33 -4.65 -10.38 22.36
N GLN A 34 -5.72 -9.59 22.29
CA GLN A 34 -6.82 -9.84 21.36
C GLN A 34 -6.52 -9.13 20.04
N VAL A 35 -6.50 -9.89 18.95
CA VAL A 35 -6.42 -9.32 17.60
C VAL A 35 -7.81 -9.35 17.00
N ARG A 36 -8.32 -8.14 16.71
CA ARG A 36 -9.60 -7.94 16.02
C ARG A 36 -9.40 -7.30 14.66
N GLY A 37 -10.08 -7.82 13.65
CA GLY A 37 -10.03 -7.27 12.30
C GLY A 37 -10.55 -8.26 11.26
N VAL A 38 -10.33 -7.95 9.99
CA VAL A 38 -10.70 -8.84 8.88
C VAL A 38 -9.43 -9.42 8.29
N ASN A 39 -9.36 -10.75 8.18
CA ASN A 39 -8.26 -11.41 7.49
C ASN A 39 -8.37 -11.10 6.00
N THR A 40 -7.40 -10.35 5.44
CA THR A 40 -7.43 -9.92 4.04
C THR A 40 -7.34 -11.08 3.04
N ASN A 41 -6.86 -12.25 3.46
CA ASN A 41 -6.71 -13.41 2.59
C ASN A 41 -8.00 -14.23 2.49
N THR A 42 -8.80 -14.31 3.57
CA THR A 42 -10.04 -15.11 3.61
C THR A 42 -11.31 -14.27 3.64
N GLY A 43 -11.21 -12.97 3.96
CA GLY A 43 -12.35 -12.08 4.16
C GLY A 43 -13.12 -12.32 5.48
N GLN A 44 -12.66 -13.24 6.32
CA GLN A 44 -13.34 -13.57 7.57
C GLN A 44 -12.95 -12.60 8.70
N GLU A 45 -13.92 -12.25 9.54
CA GLU A 45 -13.64 -11.54 10.79
C GLU A 45 -12.82 -12.44 11.71
N THR A 46 -11.75 -11.87 12.24
CA THR A 46 -10.88 -12.44 13.26
C THR A 46 -11.15 -11.69 14.55
N ASP A 47 -11.53 -12.42 15.59
CA ASP A 47 -11.61 -11.93 16.97
C ASP A 47 -11.01 -13.00 17.89
N SER A 48 -9.69 -13.09 17.83
CA SER A 48 -8.96 -14.20 18.45
C SER A 48 -7.92 -13.69 19.43
N TRP A 49 -7.91 -14.30 20.62
CA TRP A 49 -6.87 -14.10 21.60
C TRP A 49 -5.65 -14.96 21.27
N GLY A 50 -4.45 -14.42 21.49
CA GLY A 50 -3.23 -15.17 21.30
C GLY A 50 -1.99 -14.40 21.70
N CYS A 51 -0.86 -15.09 21.62
CA CYS A 51 0.43 -14.49 21.89
C CYS A 51 0.81 -13.50 20.78
N ALA A 52 1.26 -12.29 21.12
CA ALA A 52 1.65 -11.26 20.16
C ALA A 52 2.70 -11.78 19.15
N ILE A 53 3.67 -12.57 19.59
CA ILE A 53 4.67 -13.19 18.71
C ILE A 53 4.04 -14.23 17.77
N GLY A 54 3.06 -15.00 18.25
CA GLY A 54 2.31 -15.93 17.40
C GLY A 54 1.53 -15.22 16.30
N TRP A 55 1.09 -13.98 16.54
CA TRP A 55 0.43 -13.14 15.55
C TRP A 55 1.39 -12.47 14.56
N LEU A 56 2.68 -12.38 14.87
CA LEU A 56 3.65 -11.65 14.03
C LEU A 56 3.65 -12.11 12.58
N PRO A 57 3.76 -13.42 12.23
CA PRO A 57 3.79 -13.83 10.83
C PRO A 57 2.53 -13.42 10.05
N THR A 58 1.35 -13.59 10.66
CA THR A 58 0.07 -13.23 10.03
C THR A 58 -0.04 -11.72 9.81
N LEU A 59 0.32 -10.91 10.81
CA LEU A 59 0.28 -9.45 10.70
C LEU A 59 1.34 -8.92 9.71
N MET A 60 2.53 -9.53 9.66
CA MET A 60 3.59 -9.17 8.72
C MET A 60 3.17 -9.45 7.27
N VAL A 61 2.43 -10.53 7.00
CA VAL A 61 1.86 -10.79 5.67
C VAL A 61 0.91 -9.66 5.25
N ASN A 62 0.08 -9.16 6.17
CA ASN A 62 -0.80 -8.03 5.90
C ASN A 62 0.00 -6.74 5.59
N THR A 63 1.00 -6.42 6.40
CA THR A 63 1.89 -5.27 6.14
C THR A 63 2.58 -5.36 4.78
N ALA A 64 3.02 -6.56 4.38
CA ALA A 64 3.62 -6.78 3.07
C ALA A 64 2.60 -6.64 1.93
N ASN A 65 1.35 -7.08 2.12
CA ASN A 65 0.26 -6.88 1.16
C ASN A 65 -0.03 -5.39 0.94
N GLU A 66 -0.18 -4.61 2.01
CA GLU A 66 -0.41 -3.16 1.91
C GLU A 66 0.77 -2.44 1.25
N SER A 67 2.01 -2.85 1.56
CA SER A 67 3.20 -2.31 0.89
C SER A 67 3.19 -2.58 -0.62
N ARG A 68 2.81 -3.79 -1.05
CA ARG A 68 2.68 -4.13 -2.48
C ARG A 68 1.58 -3.34 -3.18
N LYS A 69 0.44 -3.11 -2.52
CA LYS A 69 -0.65 -2.27 -3.06
C LYS A 69 -0.18 -0.84 -3.30
N GLY A 70 0.55 -0.25 -2.34
CA GLY A 70 1.14 1.08 -2.51
C GLY A 70 2.13 1.17 -3.67
N ALA A 71 2.99 0.16 -3.82
CA ALA A 71 3.91 0.07 -4.95
C ALA A 71 3.18 -0.03 -6.29
N ALA A 72 2.14 -0.86 -6.39
CA ALA A 72 1.32 -0.99 -7.59
C ALA A 72 0.60 0.31 -7.97
N ALA A 73 0.08 1.05 -7.00
CA ALA A 73 -0.54 2.36 -7.24
C ALA A 73 0.47 3.38 -7.79
N THR A 74 1.69 3.39 -7.25
CA THR A 74 2.78 4.28 -7.71
C THR A 74 3.19 3.93 -9.14
N GLU A 75 3.33 2.64 -9.45
CA GLU A 75 3.64 2.18 -10.79
C GLU A 75 2.52 2.52 -11.79
N SER A 76 1.25 2.38 -11.41
CA SER A 76 0.13 2.81 -12.24
C SER A 76 0.14 4.32 -12.50
N PHE A 77 0.44 5.12 -11.48
CA PHE A 77 0.57 6.57 -11.63
C PHE A 77 1.72 6.92 -12.59
N ARG A 78 2.87 6.25 -12.47
CA ARG A 78 4.00 6.40 -13.39
C ARG A 78 3.58 6.12 -14.84
N ASN A 79 2.81 5.06 -15.07
CA ASN A 79 2.33 4.69 -16.41
C ASN A 79 1.36 5.73 -16.99
N GLU A 80 0.43 6.26 -16.20
CA GLU A 80 -0.49 7.31 -16.68
C GLU A 80 0.23 8.64 -16.94
N MET A 81 1.24 8.99 -16.14
CA MET A 81 2.07 10.18 -16.39
C MET A 81 2.85 10.08 -17.70
N VAL A 82 3.39 8.90 -18.04
CA VAL A 82 4.05 8.68 -19.34
C VAL A 82 3.05 8.86 -20.49
N LYS A 83 1.87 8.24 -20.41
CA LYS A 83 0.82 8.41 -21.43
C LYS A 83 0.38 9.87 -21.58
N HIS A 84 0.28 10.61 -20.47
CA HIS A 84 -0.08 12.03 -20.51
C HIS A 84 1.02 12.89 -21.13
N SER A 85 2.28 12.58 -20.82
CA SER A 85 3.45 13.23 -21.42
C SER A 85 3.49 13.00 -22.94
N GLU A 86 3.31 11.76 -23.40
CA GLU A 86 3.25 11.41 -24.82
C GLU A 86 2.13 12.15 -25.56
N LYS A 87 0.92 12.18 -24.98
CA LYS A 87 -0.21 12.94 -25.54
C LYS A 87 0.10 14.44 -25.62
N THR A 88 0.72 15.00 -24.59
CA THR A 88 1.10 16.41 -24.56
C THR A 88 2.13 16.73 -25.64
N GLN A 89 3.14 15.87 -25.83
CA GLN A 89 4.13 16.01 -26.90
C GLN A 89 3.48 15.94 -28.29
N GLN A 90 2.55 15.01 -28.51
CA GLN A 90 1.83 14.91 -29.78
C GLN A 90 1.03 16.18 -30.08
N VAL A 91 0.30 16.71 -29.09
CA VAL A 91 -0.45 17.98 -29.25
C VAL A 91 0.49 19.14 -29.55
N LEU A 92 1.64 19.21 -28.88
CA LEU A 92 2.64 20.25 -29.13
C LEU A 92 3.23 20.17 -30.55
N LEU A 93 3.55 18.97 -31.02
CA LEU A 93 4.03 18.74 -32.39
C LEU A 93 2.99 19.16 -33.43
N VAL A 94 1.72 18.81 -33.23
CA VAL A 94 0.62 19.25 -34.10
C VAL A 94 0.50 20.77 -34.10
N ALA A 95 0.53 21.41 -32.92
CA ALA A 95 0.48 22.86 -32.81
C ALA A 95 1.66 23.54 -33.53
N ALA A 96 2.87 23.00 -33.40
CA ALA A 96 4.06 23.49 -34.10
C ALA A 96 3.93 23.36 -35.62
N HIS A 97 3.41 22.23 -36.13
CA HIS A 97 3.14 22.05 -37.56
C HIS A 97 2.09 23.04 -38.08
N MET A 98 1.02 23.29 -37.31
CA MET A 98 0.00 24.27 -37.68
C MET A 98 0.54 25.70 -37.69
N ALA A 99 1.42 26.06 -36.75
CA ALA A 99 2.10 27.35 -36.73
C ALA A 99 3.01 27.53 -37.95
N ASN A 100 3.82 26.52 -38.28
CA ASN A 100 4.74 26.57 -39.43
C ASN A 100 3.98 26.72 -40.77
N ARG A 101 2.83 26.04 -40.92
CA ARG A 101 1.97 26.18 -42.10
C ARG A 101 1.42 27.61 -42.27
N LYS A 102 1.07 28.29 -41.17
CA LYS A 102 0.62 29.69 -41.23
C LYS A 102 1.75 30.64 -41.64
N VAL A 103 2.98 30.39 -41.17
CA VAL A 103 4.16 31.18 -41.57
C VAL A 103 4.44 31.03 -43.08
N GLN A 104 4.40 29.80 -43.61
CA GLN A 104 4.57 29.58 -45.06
C GLN A 104 3.44 30.18 -45.90
N GLY A 105 2.19 30.15 -45.40
CA GLY A 105 1.05 30.79 -46.06
C GLY A 105 1.17 32.32 -46.14
N ASN A 106 1.69 32.97 -45.10
CA ASN A 106 1.95 34.41 -45.12
C ASN A 106 3.14 34.80 -46.00
N GLY A 107 4.21 33.99 -46.05
CA GLY A 107 5.35 34.25 -46.92
C GLY A 107 5.04 34.15 -48.42
N LEU A 108 4.01 33.37 -48.80
CA LEU A 108 3.54 33.27 -50.19
C LEU A 108 2.63 34.45 -50.60
N LEU A 109 1.94 35.08 -49.64
CA LEU A 109 1.13 36.27 -49.87
C LEU A 109 2.01 37.54 -49.94
N GLU A 110 3.09 37.64 -49.15
CA GLU A 110 4.06 38.75 -49.26
C GLU A 110 4.85 38.73 -50.58
N GLN A 111 5.11 37.58 -51.19
CA GLN A 111 5.79 37.51 -52.49
C GLN A 111 4.90 37.91 -53.68
N SER A 112 3.58 37.84 -53.55
CA SER A 112 2.66 38.33 -54.60
C SER A 112 2.47 39.84 -54.61
N GLU A 113 2.74 40.54 -53.49
CA GLU A 113 2.63 42.01 -53.42
C GLU A 113 3.91 42.75 -53.88
N ILE A 114 5.04 42.05 -54.04
CA ILE A 114 6.32 42.65 -54.46
C ILE A 114 6.48 42.61 -56.00
N CYS A 115 5.69 41.79 -56.69
CA CYS A 115 5.69 41.65 -58.15
C CYS A 115 4.47 42.36 -58.77
N GLU A 116 4.34 43.67 -58.58
CA GLU A 116 3.49 44.56 -59.39
C GLU A 116 4.25 45.84 -59.76
#